data_AF-A0A1B6G5Q0-F1
#
_entry.id   AF-A0A1B6G5Q0-F1
#
_cell.length_a   1.000
_cell.length_b   1.000
_cell.length_c   1.000
_cell.angle_alpha   90.00
_cell.angle_beta   90.00
_cell.angle_gamma   90.00
#
_symmetry.space_group_name_H-M   'P 1'
#
loop_
_entity.id
_entity.type
_entity.pdbx_description
1 polymer ?
#
loop_
_entity_poly.entity_id
_entity_poly.type
_entity_poly.pdbx_seq_one_letter_code
_entity_poly.pdbx_strand_id
1 'polypeptide(L)'
;EGLTYAEAQKLVEFEINGKIHRVSIDQSMKLIHRKEFEIQSDNVIGLTVTQGSLSLAKSQEAVTKLPEPCFKVLDEYNIADASSMPNSYIRFIERSAEEMDGEVEYDMDEEDAAWLMIINQKRTSQGIPEVSIDTFELLMDRLEKESYFQVFDLTNKMQSN
;
A
#
# COMPACT_ATOMS: atom_id res chain seq x y z
N GLU A 1 7.35 -30.40 31.69
CA GLU A 1 6.37 -30.80 30.67
C GLU A 1 7.14 -31.48 29.54
N GLY A 2 6.75 -32.69 29.14
CA GLY A 2 7.47 -33.45 28.13
C GLY A 2 7.17 -32.90 26.74
N LEU A 3 8.19 -32.82 25.87
CA LEU A 3 7.98 -32.51 24.45
C LEU A 3 7.00 -33.52 23.87
N THR A 4 6.08 -33.06 23.04
CA THR A 4 5.22 -33.95 22.27
C THR A 4 6.07 -34.81 21.33
N TYR A 5 5.60 -36.02 20.99
CA TYR A 5 6.34 -36.96 20.13
C TYR A 5 6.81 -36.32 18.81
N ALA A 6 6.01 -35.42 18.25
CA ALA A 6 6.35 -34.67 17.03
C ALA A 6 7.47 -33.64 17.26
N GLU A 7 7.44 -32.90 18.37
CA GLU A 7 8.48 -31.93 18.74
C GLU A 7 9.81 -32.64 19.05
N ALA A 8 9.77 -33.81 19.69
CA ALA A 8 10.95 -34.63 19.95
C ALA A 8 11.59 -35.18 18.65
N GLN A 9 10.79 -35.41 17.61
CA GLN A 9 11.25 -35.89 16.30
C GLN A 9 11.52 -34.76 15.29
N LYS A 10 11.30 -33.50 15.69
CA LYS A 10 11.46 -32.32 14.83
C LYS A 10 10.71 -32.44 13.49
N LEU A 11 9.49 -32.96 13.54
CA LEU A 11 8.61 -33.10 12.38
C LEU A 11 7.58 -31.96 12.39
N VAL A 12 7.36 -31.33 11.24
CA VAL A 12 6.31 -30.33 11.03
C VAL A 12 5.20 -30.95 10.19
N GLU A 13 3.97 -30.80 10.65
CA GLU A 13 2.76 -31.26 9.95
C GLU A 13 2.01 -30.05 9.38
N PHE A 14 1.66 -30.11 8.08
CA PHE A 14 0.85 -29.09 7.44
C PHE A 14 -0.14 -29.71 6.45
N GLU A 15 -1.33 -29.12 6.34
CA GLU A 15 -2.38 -29.56 5.43
C GLU A 15 -2.36 -28.73 4.15
N ILE A 16 -2.24 -29.39 3.00
CA ILE A 16 -2.35 -28.75 1.69
C ILE A 16 -3.36 -29.55 0.87
N ASN A 17 -4.39 -28.87 0.35
CA ASN A 17 -5.47 -29.45 -0.45
C ASN A 17 -6.17 -30.66 0.21
N GLY A 18 -6.41 -30.61 1.52
CA GLY A 18 -7.08 -31.69 2.25
C GLY A 18 -6.19 -32.90 2.58
N LYS A 19 -4.88 -32.82 2.29
CA LYS A 19 -3.92 -33.88 2.58
C LYS A 19 -2.87 -33.40 3.59
N ILE A 20 -2.73 -34.16 4.67
CA ILE A 20 -1.71 -33.94 5.70
C ILE A 20 -0.34 -34.35 5.16
N HIS A 21 0.61 -33.43 5.22
CA HIS A 21 2.01 -33.63 4.86
C HIS A 21 2.89 -33.47 6.10
N ARG A 22 3.79 -34.43 6.34
CA ARG A 22 4.76 -34.40 7.44
C ARG A 22 6.17 -34.27 6.88
N VAL A 23 6.91 -33.25 7.31
CA VAL A 23 8.27 -32.97 6.85
C VAL A 23 9.20 -32.83 8.04
N SER A 24 10.37 -33.49 7.99
CA SER A 24 11.40 -33.31 9.01
C SER A 24 12.16 -32.00 8.76
N ILE A 25 12.38 -31.20 9.81
CA ILE A 25 13.11 -29.93 9.66
C ILE A 25 14.59 -30.13 9.30
N ASP A 26 15.16 -31.31 9.61
CA ASP A 26 16.56 -31.64 9.29
C ASP A 26 16.69 -32.20 7.86
N GLN A 27 15.57 -32.42 7.14
CA GLN A 27 15.59 -32.88 5.77
C GLN A 27 15.94 -31.73 4.83
N SER A 28 17.05 -31.86 4.09
CA SER A 28 17.43 -30.89 3.07
C SER A 28 16.34 -30.81 1.99
N MET A 29 15.71 -29.65 1.84
CA MET A 29 14.76 -29.40 0.76
C MET A 29 15.52 -29.11 -0.54
N LYS A 30 15.10 -29.77 -1.62
CA LYS A 30 15.63 -29.45 -2.94
C LYS A 30 15.09 -28.08 -3.34
N LEU A 31 16.00 -27.13 -3.50
CA LEU A 31 15.69 -25.82 -4.04
C LEU A 31 15.44 -25.99 -5.53
N ILE A 32 14.17 -25.93 -5.93
CA ILE A 32 13.77 -25.98 -7.33
C ILE A 32 13.54 -24.53 -7.74
N HIS A 33 14.18 -24.11 -8.83
CA HIS A 33 13.94 -22.78 -9.36
C HIS A 33 12.47 -22.70 -9.82
N ARG A 34 11.78 -21.58 -9.62
CA ARG A 34 10.36 -21.43 -10.00
C ARG A 34 10.06 -21.93 -11.42
N LYS A 35 10.98 -21.68 -12.35
CA LYS A 35 10.92 -22.17 -13.73
C LYS A 35 10.92 -23.70 -13.87
N GLU A 36 11.68 -24.44 -13.06
CA GLU A 36 11.63 -25.91 -13.03
C GLU A 36 10.36 -26.42 -12.36
N PHE A 37 9.86 -25.72 -11.33
CA PHE A 37 8.59 -26.05 -10.69
C PHE A 37 7.42 -25.90 -11.67
N GLU A 38 7.40 -24.84 -12.47
CA GLU A 38 6.42 -24.60 -13.53
C GLU A 38 6.45 -25.70 -14.61
N ILE A 39 7.65 -26.11 -15.05
CA ILE A 39 7.81 -27.23 -16.00
C ILE A 39 7.33 -28.57 -15.39
N GLN A 40 7.56 -28.78 -14.09
CA GLN A 40 7.07 -29.98 -13.38
C GLN A 40 5.55 -29.93 -13.16
N SER A 41 4.97 -28.76 -12.90
CA SER A 41 3.52 -28.61 -12.79
C SER A 41 2.83 -28.74 -14.14
N ASP A 42 3.44 -28.26 -15.23
CA ASP A 42 2.88 -28.37 -16.60
C ASP A 42 2.79 -29.84 -17.05
N ASN A 43 3.66 -30.71 -16.56
CA ASN A 43 3.58 -32.16 -16.81
C ASN A 43 2.49 -32.86 -15.97
N VAL A 44 1.88 -32.15 -15.00
CA VAL A 44 0.75 -32.61 -14.18
C VAL A 44 -0.56 -31.90 -14.56
N ILE A 45 -0.49 -30.78 -15.29
CA ILE A 45 -1.65 -29.99 -15.77
C ILE A 45 -2.03 -30.37 -17.20
N GLY A 46 -2.18 -31.68 -17.45
CA GLY A 46 -2.89 -32.21 -18.62
C GLY A 46 -4.43 -32.06 -18.53
N LEU A 47 -4.95 -31.39 -17.50
CA LEU A 47 -6.39 -31.26 -17.29
C LEU A 47 -6.72 -29.97 -16.54
N THR A 48 -6.76 -28.83 -17.25
CA THR A 48 -7.78 -27.75 -17.15
C THR A 48 -7.27 -26.45 -17.78
N VAL A 49 -7.47 -26.35 -19.10
CA VAL A 49 -8.19 -25.27 -19.81
C VAL A 49 -7.95 -23.78 -19.40
N THR A 50 -7.67 -23.01 -20.46
CA THR A 50 -7.95 -21.57 -20.73
C THR A 50 -6.95 -20.47 -20.35
N GLN A 51 -6.29 -20.00 -21.42
CA GLN A 51 -6.05 -18.61 -21.83
C GLN A 51 -5.10 -17.73 -21.00
N GLY A 52 -3.97 -17.40 -21.64
CA GLY A 52 -3.08 -16.33 -21.21
C GLY A 52 -1.68 -16.43 -21.80
N SER A 53 -1.55 -16.49 -23.13
CA SER A 53 -0.26 -16.43 -23.80
C SER A 53 0.33 -15.02 -23.65
N LEU A 54 1.14 -14.79 -22.61
CA LEU A 54 2.04 -13.66 -22.52
C LEU A 54 3.46 -14.12 -22.88
N SER A 55 3.87 -13.74 -24.08
CA SER A 55 5.19 -13.93 -24.64
C SER A 55 6.27 -13.30 -23.76
N LEU A 56 7.12 -14.12 -23.13
CA LEU A 56 8.39 -13.64 -22.58
C LEU A 56 9.53 -14.63 -22.82
N ALA A 57 9.80 -14.85 -24.11
CA ALA A 57 11.12 -15.28 -24.54
C ALA A 57 12.08 -14.08 -24.40
N LYS A 58 12.67 -13.90 -23.22
CA LYS A 58 13.90 -13.11 -23.04
C LYS A 58 14.86 -13.85 -22.12
N SER A 59 15.63 -14.71 -22.77
CA SER A 59 17.04 -15.04 -22.51
C SER A 59 17.43 -15.55 -21.11
N GLN A 60 18.02 -16.74 -21.09
CA GLN A 60 18.71 -17.41 -19.97
C GLN A 60 19.89 -16.62 -19.36
N GLU A 61 20.05 -15.33 -19.67
CA GLU A 61 21.10 -14.43 -19.17
C GLU A 61 20.69 -13.64 -17.91
N ALA A 62 19.39 -13.62 -17.59
CA ALA A 62 18.83 -12.88 -16.46
C ALA A 62 19.02 -13.55 -15.08
N VAL A 63 19.65 -14.73 -15.01
CA VAL A 63 19.89 -15.45 -13.73
C VAL A 63 21.26 -15.10 -13.12
N THR A 64 22.14 -14.39 -13.84
CA THR A 64 23.50 -14.05 -13.37
C THR A 64 23.74 -12.57 -13.09
N LYS A 65 22.73 -11.70 -13.25
CA LYS A 65 22.88 -10.25 -13.03
C LYS A 65 21.80 -9.73 -12.08
N LEU A 66 22.21 -8.92 -11.10
CA LEU A 66 21.31 -8.21 -10.21
C LEU A 66 20.36 -7.33 -11.04
N PRO A 67 19.09 -7.16 -10.63
CA PRO A 67 18.18 -6.24 -11.31
C PRO A 67 18.79 -4.84 -11.43
N GLU A 68 18.85 -4.31 -12.64
CA GLU A 68 19.32 -2.95 -12.90
C GLU A 68 18.13 -1.98 -12.82
N PRO A 69 18.30 -0.79 -12.22
CA PRO A 69 17.23 0.20 -12.13
C PRO A 69 16.82 0.67 -13.53
N CYS A 70 15.52 0.63 -13.81
CA CYS A 70 14.93 1.18 -15.02
C CYS A 70 14.16 2.46 -14.66
N PHE A 71 14.39 3.53 -15.41
CA PHE A 71 13.63 4.79 -15.29
C PHE A 71 13.01 5.15 -16.63
N LYS A 72 11.92 5.92 -16.59
CA LYS A 72 11.28 6.51 -17.76
C LYS A 72 11.07 7.99 -17.46
N VAL A 73 11.49 8.87 -18.37
CA VAL A 73 11.19 10.29 -18.28
C VAL A 73 9.73 10.48 -18.68
N LEU A 74 8.98 11.20 -17.85
CA LEU A 74 7.59 11.57 -18.12
C LEU A 74 7.57 12.98 -18.68
N ASP A 75 7.21 13.13 -19.95
CA ASP A 75 7.17 14.45 -20.62
C ASP A 75 6.09 15.38 -20.05
N GLU A 76 5.06 14.82 -19.42
CA GLU A 76 3.93 15.54 -18.82
C GLU A 76 4.21 16.00 -17.37
N TYR A 77 5.33 15.57 -16.78
CA TYR A 77 5.66 15.87 -15.40
C TYR A 77 6.35 17.23 -15.28
N ASN A 78 5.56 18.30 -15.21
CA ASN A 78 6.02 19.68 -15.08
C ASN A 78 5.64 20.27 -13.71
N ILE A 79 6.59 20.24 -12.77
CA ILE A 79 6.47 20.94 -11.48
C ILE A 79 6.87 22.41 -11.70
N ALA A 80 6.20 23.34 -11.01
CA ALA A 80 6.61 24.74 -11.00
C ALA A 80 8.09 24.89 -10.58
N ASP A 81 8.82 25.76 -11.28
CA ASP A 81 10.25 25.95 -11.03
C ASP A 81 10.49 26.45 -9.60
N ALA A 82 11.50 25.88 -8.95
CA ALA A 82 11.82 26.23 -7.57
C ALA A 82 12.32 27.68 -7.50
N SER A 83 12.03 28.36 -6.40
CA SER A 83 12.59 29.69 -6.16
C SER A 83 14.13 29.62 -6.09
N SER A 84 14.80 30.68 -6.54
CA SER A 84 16.26 30.72 -6.64
C SER A 84 16.90 30.44 -5.28
N MET A 85 17.89 29.53 -5.25
CA MET A 85 18.59 29.17 -4.02
C MET A 85 19.25 30.40 -3.38
N PRO A 86 18.94 30.74 -2.12
CA PRO A 86 19.57 31.86 -1.44
C PRO A 86 21.06 31.57 -1.18
N ASN A 87 21.90 32.62 -1.17
CA ASN A 87 23.35 32.52 -0.87
C ASN A 87 23.66 32.25 0.62
N SER A 88 22.64 32.16 1.47
CA SER A 88 22.75 31.87 2.90
C SER A 88 22.25 30.45 3.21
N TYR A 89 22.68 29.88 4.33
CA TYR A 89 22.13 28.62 4.81
C TYR A 89 20.62 28.71 5.02
N ILE A 90 19.90 27.69 4.55
CA ILE A 90 18.47 27.53 4.81
C ILE A 90 18.32 27.23 6.30
N ARG A 91 17.56 28.08 7.00
CA ARG A 91 17.18 27.85 8.40
C ARG A 91 15.75 27.37 8.42
N PHE A 92 15.54 26.14 8.85
CA PHE A 92 14.21 25.63 9.15
C PHE A 92 13.72 26.26 10.45
N ILE A 93 12.52 26.83 10.39
CA ILE A 93 11.77 27.33 11.55
C ILE A 93 10.47 26.53 11.50
N GLU A 94 10.16 25.82 12.57
CA GLU A 94 8.87 25.12 12.69
C GLU A 94 7.75 26.15 12.59
N ARG A 95 6.69 25.80 11.83
CA ARG A 95 5.49 26.64 11.73
C ARG A 95 4.82 26.72 13.10
N SER A 96 4.17 27.86 13.41
CA SER A 96 3.41 27.97 14.66
C SER A 96 2.17 27.06 14.64
N ALA A 97 1.59 26.78 15.81
CA ALA A 97 0.38 25.97 15.91
C ALA A 97 -0.80 26.58 15.13
N GLU A 98 -0.90 27.92 15.11
CA GLU A 98 -1.93 28.65 14.37
C GLU A 98 -1.71 28.62 12.85
N GLU A 99 -0.45 28.67 12.40
CA GLU A 99 -0.12 28.53 10.97
C GLU A 99 -0.40 27.11 10.47
N MET A 100 -0.08 26.11 11.31
CA MET A 100 -0.37 24.70 11.03
C MET A 100 -1.88 24.43 11.03
N ASP A 101 -2.64 25.01 11.95
CA ASP A 101 -4.11 24.92 11.95
C ASP A 101 -4.73 25.56 10.70
N GLY A 102 -4.09 26.60 10.14
CA GLY A 102 -4.53 27.29 8.94
C GLY A 102 -4.38 26.52 7.63
N GLU A 103 -3.41 25.60 7.54
CA GLU A 103 -3.20 24.78 6.36
C GLU A 103 -4.18 23.61 6.29
N VAL A 104 -4.70 23.33 5.08
CA VAL A 104 -5.54 22.16 4.81
C VAL A 104 -4.62 20.98 4.52
N GLU A 105 -4.69 19.94 5.35
CA GLU A 105 -3.83 18.74 5.23
C GLU A 105 -4.53 17.56 4.56
N TYR A 106 -5.85 17.64 4.40
CA TYR A 106 -6.66 16.56 3.84
C TYR A 106 -6.59 16.56 2.31
N ASP A 107 -5.84 15.61 1.75
CA ASP A 107 -5.80 15.35 0.31
C ASP A 107 -6.90 14.34 -0.07
N MET A 108 -7.80 14.74 -0.98
CA MET A 108 -8.85 13.85 -1.48
C MET A 108 -8.28 12.70 -2.31
N ASP A 109 -8.66 11.47 -2.00
CA ASP A 109 -8.29 10.30 -2.80
C ASP A 109 -9.31 9.99 -3.92
N GLU A 110 -9.07 8.90 -4.66
CA GLU A 110 -9.94 8.53 -5.79
C GLU A 110 -11.35 8.11 -5.36
N GLU A 111 -11.50 7.53 -4.16
CA GLU A 111 -12.80 7.09 -3.65
C GLU A 111 -13.65 8.30 -3.25
N ASP A 112 -13.05 9.23 -2.52
CA ASP A 112 -13.70 10.48 -2.11
C ASP A 112 -14.11 11.33 -3.33
N ALA A 113 -13.26 11.39 -4.36
CA ALA A 113 -13.57 12.10 -5.60
C ALA A 113 -14.77 11.49 -6.34
N ALA A 114 -14.82 10.16 -6.45
CA ALA A 114 -15.94 9.45 -7.06
C ALA A 114 -17.24 9.68 -6.26
N TRP A 115 -17.15 9.66 -4.94
CA TRP A 115 -18.28 9.93 -4.06
C TRP A 115 -18.78 11.37 -4.19
N LEU A 116 -17.88 12.36 -4.16
CA LEU A 116 -18.24 13.77 -4.28
C LEU A 116 -18.90 14.07 -5.63
N MET A 117 -18.43 13.44 -6.71
CA MET A 117 -19.05 13.55 -8.03
C MET A 117 -20.51 13.06 -8.02
N ILE A 118 -20.78 11.88 -7.45
CA ILE A 118 -22.14 11.31 -7.35
C ILE A 118 -23.05 12.22 -6.52
N ILE A 119 -22.54 12.73 -5.40
CA ILE A 119 -23.30 13.61 -4.51
C ILE A 119 -23.58 14.96 -5.18
N ASN A 120 -22.61 15.54 -5.87
CA ASN A 120 -22.79 16.80 -6.59
C ASN A 120 -23.80 16.64 -7.72
N GLN A 121 -23.76 15.54 -8.48
CA GLN A 121 -24.79 15.24 -9.47
C GLN A 121 -26.20 15.21 -8.86
N LYS A 122 -26.34 14.60 -7.67
CA LYS A 122 -27.59 14.60 -6.91
C LYS A 122 -27.96 16.00 -6.41
N ARG A 123 -27.02 16.79 -5.91
CA ARG A 123 -27.25 18.17 -5.45
C ARG A 123 -27.77 19.04 -6.59
N THR A 124 -27.14 18.99 -7.76
CA THR A 124 -27.58 19.73 -8.95
C THR A 124 -28.99 19.33 -9.36
N SER A 125 -29.33 18.03 -9.31
CA SER A 125 -30.70 17.56 -9.60
C SER A 125 -31.77 18.11 -8.63
N GLN A 126 -31.35 18.46 -7.40
CA GLN A 126 -32.19 19.05 -6.37
C GLN A 126 -32.14 20.59 -6.37
N GLY A 127 -31.40 21.21 -7.30
CA GLY A 127 -31.19 22.65 -7.37
C GLY A 127 -30.23 23.21 -6.32
N ILE A 128 -29.47 22.33 -5.63
CA ILE A 128 -28.45 22.70 -4.67
C ILE A 128 -27.11 22.88 -5.43
N PRO A 129 -26.33 23.93 -5.16
CA PRO A 129 -25.01 24.10 -5.75
C PRO A 129 -24.08 22.92 -5.46
N GLU A 130 -23.18 22.65 -6.41
CA GLU A 130 -22.12 21.66 -6.22
C GLU A 130 -21.08 22.14 -5.20
N VAL A 131 -20.41 21.18 -4.57
CA VAL A 131 -19.31 21.44 -3.63
C VAL A 131 -17.99 21.22 -4.36
N SER A 132 -17.11 22.21 -4.37
CA SER A 132 -15.78 22.07 -4.96
C SER A 132 -14.90 21.15 -4.13
N ILE A 133 -13.82 20.66 -4.76
CA ILE A 133 -12.81 19.82 -4.10
C ILE A 133 -12.22 20.57 -2.90
N ASP A 134 -11.72 21.79 -3.11
CA ASP A 134 -11.13 22.62 -2.04
C ASP A 134 -12.08 22.83 -0.85
N THR A 135 -13.38 22.96 -1.12
CA THR A 135 -14.38 23.14 -0.05
C THR A 135 -14.57 21.85 0.73
N PHE A 136 -14.58 20.71 0.04
CA PHE A 136 -14.68 19.40 0.69
C PHE A 136 -13.43 19.09 1.54
N GLU A 137 -12.24 19.30 0.98
CA GLU A 137 -10.96 19.11 1.68
C GLU A 137 -10.88 19.98 2.94
N LEU A 138 -11.21 21.27 2.82
CA LEU A 138 -11.27 22.18 3.96
C LEU A 138 -12.25 21.69 5.04
N LEU A 139 -13.42 21.20 4.65
CA LEU A 139 -14.42 20.71 5.61
C LEU A 139 -13.94 19.44 6.33
N MET A 140 -13.31 18.52 5.60
CA MET A 140 -12.80 17.27 6.15
C MET A 140 -11.62 17.52 7.10
N ASP A 141 -10.68 18.39 6.70
CA ASP A 141 -9.58 18.85 7.55
C ASP A 141 -10.08 19.45 8.88
N ARG A 142 -11.08 20.34 8.81
CA ARG A 142 -11.66 20.94 10.02
C ARG A 142 -12.36 19.92 10.90
N LEU A 143 -13.07 18.96 10.30
CA LEU A 143 -13.74 17.90 11.05
C LEU A 143 -12.74 17.00 11.78
N GLU A 144 -11.62 16.66 11.13
CA GLU A 144 -10.56 15.86 11.73
C GLU A 144 -9.88 16.60 12.88
N LYS A 145 -9.48 17.86 12.68
CA LYS A 145 -8.87 18.71 13.72
C LYS A 145 -9.78 18.84 14.94
N GLU A 146 -11.06 19.17 14.75
CA GLU A 146 -12.04 19.27 15.84
C GLU A 146 -12.25 17.92 16.56
N SER A 147 -12.20 16.80 15.84
CA SER A 147 -12.28 15.47 16.46
C SER A 147 -11.11 15.18 17.39
N TYR A 148 -9.90 15.62 17.01
CA TYR A 148 -8.70 15.49 17.82
C TYR A 148 -8.79 16.31 19.11
N PHE A 149 -9.33 17.54 19.05
CA PHE A 149 -9.53 18.39 20.23
C PHE A 149 -10.44 17.75 21.28
N GLN A 150 -11.53 17.10 20.86
CA GLN A 150 -12.43 16.41 21.80
C GLN A 150 -11.73 15.26 22.52
N VAL A 151 -10.90 14.48 21.81
CA VAL A 151 -10.10 13.39 22.40
C VAL A 151 -9.05 13.96 23.36
N PHE A 152 -8.37 15.04 22.99
CA PHE A 152 -7.38 15.70 23.83
C PHE A 152 -7.99 16.23 25.13
N ASP A 153 -9.14 16.91 25.05
CA ASP A 153 -9.87 17.42 26.21
C ASP A 153 -10.36 16.31 27.15
N LEU A 154 -10.83 15.20 26.59
CA LEU A 154 -11.22 14.02 27.36
C LEU A 154 -10.01 13.38 28.06
N THR A 155 -8.87 13.28 27.36
CA THR A 155 -7.63 12.70 27.91
C THR A 155 -7.09 13.55 29.05
N ASN A 156 -7.09 14.88 28.90
CA ASN A 156 -6.72 15.80 29.97
C ASN A 156 -7.67 15.70 31.17
N LYS A 157 -8.99 15.59 30.94
CA LYS A 157 -9.96 15.36 32.03
C LYS A 157 -9.77 14.01 32.74
N MET A 158 -9.32 12.98 32.04
CA MET A 158 -9.03 11.66 32.63
C MET A 158 -7.71 11.64 33.41
N GLN A 159 -6.70 12.43 33.02
CA GLN A 159 -5.45 12.56 33.77
C GLN A 159 -5.53 13.53 34.95
N SER A 160 -6.55 14.40 34.96
CA SER A 160 -6.80 15.37 36.03
C SER A 160 -7.69 14.84 37.17
N ASN A 161 -8.15 13.59 37.11
CA ASN A 161 -8.98 12.93 38.13
C ASN A 161 -8.22 11.81 38.86
#